data_AF-F8NXZ9-F1
#
_entry.id   AF-F8NXZ9-F1
#
_cell.length_a   1.000
_cell.length_b   1.000
_cell.length_c   1.000
_cell.angle_alpha   90.00
_cell.angle_beta   90.00
_cell.angle_gamma   90.00
#
_symmetry.space_group_name_H-M   'P 1'
#
loop_
_entity.id
_entity.type
_entity.pdbx_description
1 polymer ?
#
loop_
_entity_poly.entity_id
_entity_poly.type
_entity_poly.pdbx_seq_one_letter_code
_entity_poly.pdbx_strand_id
1 'polypeptide(L)'
;MAGKSKEALAKEKEKDLRAKAKLDEEKRKKEEAALFKPVQQQKVPFGVDPKTVLCAFYKAGNCEKGTKCKFSHDMNVGRKVEKKNLYEDSREDKLNDTMESWDEEKLRSVVLSKHGNPRTTTDIVCKFFIEAIETQKFGWFWECPNGEKCQYRHALPPGFVLKSERKAAEAAAKANTISLEEFLEVERHKLGSNLTPVTPETFAKWKKTRMDKKEAETEALRKTKETQHAAGKNTGMSGRDLFQFNPEWFQDEDDGDESEDWDLSKYRKEKEDEDYDREQDRLQSGMEDASIDGSNDGGGQDNGGEDNVGSADGDE
;
A
#
# COMPACT_ATOMS: atom_id res chain seq x y z
N MET A 1 -31.12 0.00 21.14
CA MET A 1 -30.01 -0.16 22.11
C MET A 1 -30.52 0.19 23.49
N ALA A 2 -30.86 -0.79 24.33
CA ALA A 2 -31.44 -0.54 25.66
C ALA A 2 -30.35 -0.08 26.63
N GLY A 3 -30.50 1.12 27.21
CA GLY A 3 -29.57 1.67 28.20
C GLY A 3 -29.63 0.91 29.52
N LYS A 4 -28.46 0.60 30.10
CA LYS A 4 -28.36 -0.04 31.42
C LYS A 4 -29.02 0.84 32.50
N SER A 5 -29.70 0.21 33.46
CA SER A 5 -30.40 0.92 34.54
C SER A 5 -29.42 1.70 35.44
N LYS A 6 -29.90 2.79 36.06
CA LYS A 6 -29.09 3.68 36.92
C LYS A 6 -28.41 2.93 38.08
N GLU A 7 -29.05 1.90 38.61
CA GLU A 7 -28.51 1.02 39.65
C GLU A 7 -27.41 0.10 39.13
N ALA A 8 -27.51 -0.39 37.89
CA ALA A 8 -26.44 -1.19 37.27
C ALA A 8 -25.18 -0.33 37.02
N LEU A 9 -25.35 0.92 36.58
CA LEU A 9 -24.27 1.89 36.41
C LEU A 9 -23.61 2.29 37.74
N ALA A 10 -24.38 2.42 38.83
CA ALA A 10 -23.83 2.69 40.16
C ALA A 10 -23.00 1.51 40.69
N LYS A 11 -23.48 0.28 40.48
CA LYS A 11 -22.79 -0.95 40.89
C LYS A 11 -21.54 -1.25 40.05
N GLU A 12 -21.51 -0.86 38.78
CA GLU A 12 -20.29 -0.92 37.94
C GLU A 12 -19.24 0.09 38.42
N LYS A 13 -19.63 1.35 38.68
CA LYS A 13 -18.72 2.39 39.19
C LYS A 13 -18.12 2.05 40.56
N GLU A 14 -18.88 1.45 41.46
CA GLU A 14 -18.37 1.01 42.77
C GLU A 14 -17.31 -0.10 42.62
N LYS A 15 -17.52 -1.04 41.69
CA LYS A 15 -16.54 -2.09 41.37
C LYS A 15 -15.27 -1.51 40.75
N ASP A 16 -15.39 -0.54 39.86
CA ASP A 16 -14.24 0.12 39.23
C ASP A 16 -13.42 0.93 40.24
N LEU A 17 -14.08 1.64 41.17
CA LEU A 17 -13.41 2.36 42.24
C LEU A 17 -12.68 1.41 43.21
N ARG A 18 -13.29 0.26 43.54
CA ARG A 18 -12.65 -0.77 44.37
C ARG A 18 -11.49 -1.45 43.66
N ALA A 19 -11.58 -1.67 42.34
CA ALA A 19 -10.49 -2.19 41.54
C ALA A 19 -9.32 -1.20 41.47
N LYS A 20 -9.62 0.09 41.26
CA LYS A 20 -8.61 1.15 41.23
C LYS A 20 -7.90 1.31 42.58
N ALA A 21 -8.64 1.28 43.70
CA ALA A 21 -8.05 1.33 45.03
C ALA A 21 -7.09 0.15 45.32
N LYS A 22 -7.45 -1.06 44.89
CA LYS A 22 -6.57 -2.24 45.02
C LYS A 22 -5.30 -2.11 44.18
N LEU A 23 -5.39 -1.59 42.96
CA LEU A 23 -4.23 -1.37 42.10
C LEU A 23 -3.30 -0.30 42.67
N ASP A 24 -3.84 0.76 43.25
CA ASP A 24 -3.02 1.82 43.85
C ASP A 24 -2.35 1.34 45.16
N GLU A 25 -3.01 0.49 45.96
CA GLU A 25 -2.41 -0.16 47.13
C GLU A 25 -1.29 -1.14 46.73
N GLU A 26 -1.48 -1.92 45.66
CA GLU A 26 -0.46 -2.83 45.13
C GLU A 26 0.76 -2.06 44.58
N LYS A 27 0.53 -0.94 43.88
CA LYS A 27 1.61 -0.04 43.43
C LYS A 27 2.38 0.53 44.61
N ARG A 28 1.70 1.03 45.64
CA ARG A 28 2.37 1.58 46.83
C ARG A 28 3.21 0.52 47.55
N LYS A 29 2.69 -0.71 47.67
CA LYS A 29 3.43 -1.84 48.25
C LYS A 29 4.64 -2.24 47.40
N LYS A 30 4.54 -2.15 46.06
CA LYS A 30 5.67 -2.41 45.14
C LYS A 30 6.74 -1.32 45.22
N GLU A 31 6.35 -0.07 45.40
CA GLU A 31 7.26 1.06 45.64
C GLU A 31 7.96 0.94 47.00
N GLU A 32 7.22 0.61 48.06
CA GLU A 32 7.78 0.31 49.39
C GLU A 32 8.77 -0.87 49.31
N ALA A 33 8.40 -1.97 48.64
CA ALA A 33 9.29 -3.12 48.46
C ALA A 33 10.54 -2.80 47.61
N ALA A 34 10.45 -1.85 46.68
CA ALA A 34 11.61 -1.38 45.91
C ALA A 34 12.56 -0.52 46.78
N LEU A 35 12.02 0.27 47.71
CA LEU A 35 12.79 1.09 48.64
C LEU A 35 13.52 0.25 49.69
N PHE A 36 12.93 -0.86 50.14
CA PHE A 36 13.53 -1.78 51.11
C PHE A 36 14.45 -2.86 50.50
N LYS A 37 14.84 -2.74 49.22
CA LYS A 37 15.82 -3.69 48.64
C LYS A 37 17.17 -3.56 49.35
N PRO A 38 17.66 -4.62 50.00
CA PRO A 38 18.91 -4.57 50.75
C PRO A 38 20.09 -4.33 49.80
N VAL A 39 20.92 -3.37 50.19
CA VAL A 39 22.23 -3.00 49.60
C VAL A 39 23.07 -4.25 49.35
N GLN A 40 23.09 -4.73 48.10
CA GLN A 40 23.91 -5.88 47.71
C GLN A 40 25.39 -5.47 47.64
N GLN A 41 26.22 -6.07 48.48
CA GLN A 41 27.66 -5.84 48.46
C GLN A 41 28.29 -6.50 47.23
N GLN A 42 28.84 -5.69 46.33
CA GLN A 42 29.53 -6.13 45.12
C GLN A 42 30.83 -6.88 45.49
N LYS A 43 30.84 -8.21 45.31
CA LYS A 43 32.04 -9.05 45.48
C LYS A 43 32.88 -9.01 44.21
N VAL A 44 34.16 -8.67 44.34
CA VAL A 44 35.13 -8.69 43.23
C VAL A 44 35.90 -10.01 43.27
N PRO A 45 36.03 -10.74 42.15
CA PRO A 45 36.88 -11.92 42.06
C PRO A 45 38.35 -11.60 42.39
N PHE A 46 39.07 -12.56 42.96
CA PHE A 46 40.47 -12.38 43.35
C PHE A 46 41.35 -12.13 42.11
N GLY A 47 42.19 -11.08 42.16
CA GLY A 47 43.09 -10.69 41.06
C GLY A 47 42.58 -9.58 40.13
N VAL A 48 41.36 -9.05 40.32
CA VAL A 48 40.85 -7.89 39.57
C VAL A 48 40.87 -6.65 40.44
N ASP A 49 41.51 -5.58 39.96
CA ASP A 49 41.55 -4.30 40.67
C ASP A 49 40.13 -3.74 40.86
N PRO A 50 39.69 -3.45 42.09
CA PRO A 50 38.33 -2.98 42.35
C PRO A 50 37.93 -1.71 41.59
N LYS A 51 38.92 -0.86 41.23
CA LYS A 51 38.72 0.34 40.41
C LYS A 51 38.49 0.04 38.93
N THR A 52 38.73 -1.17 38.46
CA THR A 52 38.39 -1.58 37.08
C THR A 52 36.96 -2.12 36.96
N VAL A 53 36.20 -2.14 38.08
CA VAL A 53 34.81 -2.54 38.09
C VAL A 53 33.93 -1.33 38.41
N LEU A 54 32.87 -1.14 37.61
CA LEU A 54 31.89 -0.08 37.84
C LEU A 54 31.21 -0.26 39.20
N CYS A 55 31.04 0.83 39.94
CA CYS A 55 30.36 0.85 41.23
C CYS A 55 28.84 0.62 41.05
N ALA A 56 28.29 -0.44 41.66
CA ALA A 56 26.85 -0.70 41.65
C ALA A 56 26.02 0.46 42.23
N PHE A 57 26.51 1.14 43.27
CA PHE A 57 25.84 2.29 43.89
C PHE A 57 25.90 3.54 43.01
N TYR A 58 26.98 3.72 42.24
CA TYR A 58 27.08 4.82 41.29
C TYR A 58 26.15 4.59 40.10
N LYS A 59 26.08 3.33 39.61
CA LYS A 59 25.11 2.91 38.60
C LYS A 59 23.65 3.11 39.06
N ALA A 60 23.38 2.92 40.35
CA ALA A 60 22.07 3.17 40.96
C ALA A 60 21.81 4.63 41.37
N GLY A 61 22.80 5.53 41.26
CA GLY A 61 22.68 6.94 41.62
C GLY A 61 22.86 7.28 43.11
N ASN A 62 23.11 6.29 43.97
CA ASN A 62 23.15 6.43 45.43
C ASN A 62 24.57 6.22 46.01
N CYS A 63 25.62 6.60 45.29
CA CYS A 63 27.00 6.45 45.80
C CYS A 63 27.45 7.65 46.64
N GLU A 64 27.42 7.51 47.96
CA GLU A 64 27.88 8.54 48.91
C GLU A 64 29.42 8.71 48.94
N LYS A 65 30.17 7.75 48.38
CA LYS A 65 31.63 7.70 48.48
C LYS A 65 32.36 8.56 47.44
N GLY A 66 31.63 9.11 46.46
CA GLY A 66 32.17 10.04 45.46
C GLY A 66 33.49 9.57 44.83
N THR A 67 34.47 10.45 44.73
CA THR A 67 35.80 10.17 44.14
C THR A 67 36.68 9.22 44.95
N LYS A 68 36.31 8.94 46.21
CA LYS A 68 37.02 7.99 47.10
C LYS A 68 36.42 6.59 47.07
N CYS A 69 35.46 6.32 46.19
CA CYS A 69 34.88 5.01 46.04
C CYS A 69 35.95 3.98 45.62
N LYS A 70 35.87 2.77 46.20
CA LYS A 70 36.75 1.64 45.87
C LYS A 70 36.50 1.12 44.43
N PHE A 71 35.35 1.45 43.87
CA PHE A 71 34.88 1.06 42.54
C PHE A 71 34.85 2.26 41.59
N SER A 72 34.95 2.03 40.28
CA SER A 72 34.96 3.10 39.29
C SER A 72 33.59 3.77 39.13
N HIS A 73 33.63 5.09 39.00
CA HIS A 73 32.48 5.94 38.64
C HIS A 73 32.52 6.35 37.16
N ASP A 74 33.36 5.73 36.35
CA ASP A 74 33.36 5.92 34.91
C ASP A 74 32.43 4.89 34.26
N MET A 75 31.32 5.38 33.70
CA MET A 75 30.30 4.57 33.01
C MET A 75 30.88 3.77 31.83
N ASN A 76 32.01 4.19 31.27
CA ASN A 76 32.65 3.50 30.14
C ASN A 76 33.36 2.21 30.54
N VAL A 77 33.72 2.03 31.81
CA VAL A 77 34.37 0.80 32.32
C VAL A 77 33.43 -0.42 32.25
N GLY A 78 32.11 -0.20 32.23
CA GLY A 78 31.10 -1.25 32.09
C GLY A 78 30.83 -1.69 30.64
N ARG A 79 31.31 -0.97 29.63
CA ARG A 79 31.20 -1.41 28.24
C ARG A 79 32.26 -2.46 27.97
N LYS A 80 31.90 -3.74 28.15
CA LYS A 80 32.65 -4.83 27.53
C LYS A 80 32.53 -4.64 26.02
N VAL A 81 33.50 -3.94 25.44
CA VAL A 81 33.73 -4.04 24.00
C VAL A 81 34.27 -5.46 23.81
N GLU A 82 33.48 -6.33 23.20
CA GLU A 82 33.96 -7.66 22.83
C GLU A 82 35.23 -7.46 21.99
N LYS A 83 36.32 -8.10 22.44
CA LYS A 83 37.60 -8.01 21.74
C LYS A 83 37.39 -8.66 20.38
N LYS A 84 37.24 -7.83 19.36
CA LYS A 84 37.08 -8.29 17.98
C LYS A 84 38.28 -9.17 17.63
N ASN A 85 38.01 -10.41 17.26
CA ASN A 85 39.03 -11.37 16.88
C ASN A 85 39.74 -10.85 15.62
N LEU A 86 41.06 -10.69 15.67
CA LEU A 86 41.85 -10.10 14.58
C LEU A 86 41.82 -10.96 13.30
N TYR A 87 41.48 -12.24 13.44
CA TYR A 87 41.50 -13.22 12.36
C TYR A 87 40.11 -13.53 11.77
N GLU A 88 39.03 -12.98 12.34
CA GLU A 88 37.67 -13.14 11.80
C GLU A 88 37.33 -11.92 10.93
N ASP A 89 37.33 -12.11 9.61
CA ASP A 89 36.98 -11.06 8.66
C ASP A 89 35.46 -10.86 8.60
N SER A 90 34.96 -10.00 9.48
CA SER A 90 33.55 -9.58 9.53
C SER A 90 33.00 -8.91 8.24
N ARG A 91 33.74 -8.88 7.13
CA ARG A 91 33.27 -8.35 5.85
C ARG A 91 32.30 -9.29 5.15
N GLU A 92 32.52 -10.60 5.20
CA GLU A 92 31.63 -11.58 4.55
C GLU A 92 30.24 -11.61 5.21
N ASP A 93 30.18 -11.64 6.55
CA ASP A 93 28.92 -11.61 7.31
C ASP A 93 28.10 -10.34 7.07
N LYS A 94 28.76 -9.21 6.75
CA LYS A 94 28.09 -7.93 6.46
C LYS A 94 27.62 -7.82 5.01
N LEU A 95 28.27 -8.50 4.08
CA LEU A 95 27.85 -8.55 2.67
C LEU A 95 26.62 -9.45 2.51
N ASN A 96 26.53 -10.51 3.31
CA ASN A 96 25.38 -11.42 3.33
C ASN A 96 24.19 -10.89 4.15
N ASP A 97 24.35 -9.78 4.89
CA ASP A 97 23.29 -9.14 5.69
C ASP A 97 22.41 -8.22 4.83
N THR A 98 21.81 -8.77 3.78
CA THR A 98 20.91 -8.07 2.86
C THR A 98 19.49 -7.96 3.43
N MET A 99 18.77 -6.88 3.07
CA MET A 99 17.43 -6.50 3.60
C MET A 99 16.41 -7.65 3.58
N GLU A 100 16.51 -8.57 2.63
CA GLU A 100 15.62 -9.72 2.50
C GLU A 100 15.67 -10.67 3.71
N SER A 101 16.78 -10.70 4.45
CA SER A 101 16.94 -11.52 5.65
C SER A 101 16.56 -10.81 6.95
N TRP A 102 16.07 -9.57 6.87
CA TRP A 102 15.80 -8.74 8.06
C TRP A 102 14.33 -8.75 8.42
N ASP A 103 14.03 -9.20 9.63
CA ASP A 103 12.72 -9.03 10.24
C ASP A 103 12.41 -7.54 10.47
N GLU A 104 11.12 -7.20 10.52
CA GLU A 104 10.64 -5.81 10.66
C GLU A 104 11.21 -5.11 11.92
N GLU A 105 11.47 -5.85 12.99
CA GLU A 105 12.09 -5.35 14.20
C GLU A 105 13.59 -5.04 14.03
N LYS A 106 14.32 -5.88 13.27
CA LYS A 106 15.73 -5.63 12.90
C LYS A 106 15.83 -4.41 12.00
N LEU A 107 14.91 -4.26 11.04
CA LEU A 107 14.82 -3.07 10.19
C LEU A 107 14.58 -1.80 11.03
N ARG A 108 13.63 -1.82 11.97
CA ARG A 108 13.34 -0.69 12.87
C ARG A 108 14.54 -0.32 13.74
N SER A 109 15.28 -1.31 14.26
CA SER A 109 16.45 -1.07 15.11
C SER A 109 17.66 -0.53 14.33
N VAL A 110 17.87 -0.96 13.08
CA VAL A 110 18.90 -0.40 12.20
C VAL A 110 18.58 1.04 11.83
N VAL A 111 17.32 1.33 11.49
CA VAL A 111 16.85 2.71 11.22
C VAL A 111 17.06 3.61 12.44
N LEU A 112 16.75 3.13 13.64
CA LEU A 112 16.90 3.89 14.88
C LEU A 112 18.37 4.09 15.31
N SER A 113 19.24 3.11 15.05
CA SER A 113 20.66 3.17 15.42
C SER A 113 21.50 3.98 14.43
N LYS A 114 21.17 3.94 13.13
CA LYS A 114 21.83 4.74 12.09
C LYS A 114 21.41 6.20 12.13
N HIS A 115 20.12 6.46 12.35
CA HIS A 115 19.60 7.80 12.51
C HIS A 115 19.41 8.08 13.99
N GLY A 116 20.52 8.39 14.68
CA GLY A 116 20.46 9.00 16.00
C GLY A 116 19.46 10.17 15.98
N ASN A 117 18.54 10.19 16.96
CA ASN A 117 17.37 11.06 17.07
C ASN A 117 17.29 12.17 15.99
N PRO A 118 16.58 11.93 14.87
CA PRO A 118 16.67 12.75 13.69
C PRO A 118 16.30 14.21 13.98
N ARG A 119 17.16 15.16 13.59
CA ARG A 119 16.84 16.60 13.61
C ARG A 119 16.01 17.00 12.39
N THR A 120 15.02 16.19 12.02
CA THR A 120 14.16 16.47 10.87
C THR A 120 13.14 17.53 11.28
N THR A 121 13.05 18.60 10.51
CA THR A 121 12.14 19.72 10.79
C THR A 121 10.73 19.49 10.23
N THR A 122 10.52 18.42 9.45
CA THR A 122 9.22 18.09 8.83
C THR A 122 8.87 16.62 8.98
N ASP A 123 7.57 16.32 9.15
CA ASP A 123 7.01 14.96 9.23
C ASP A 123 6.88 14.27 7.85
N ILE A 124 7.27 14.97 6.78
CA ILE A 124 7.21 14.46 5.40
C ILE A 124 8.37 13.49 5.18
N VAL A 125 8.07 12.34 4.56
CA VAL A 125 9.05 11.30 4.23
C VAL A 125 9.94 11.74 3.07
N CYS A 126 11.24 11.48 3.16
CA CYS A 126 12.19 11.82 2.10
C CYS A 126 11.91 11.04 0.81
N LYS A 127 11.87 11.73 -0.33
CA LYS A 127 11.62 11.12 -1.65
C LYS A 127 12.68 10.08 -2.02
N PHE A 128 13.96 10.38 -1.77
CA PHE A 128 15.07 9.46 -2.05
C PHE A 128 15.03 8.20 -1.17
N PHE A 129 14.46 8.31 0.03
CA PHE A 129 14.27 7.17 0.92
C PHE A 129 13.17 6.24 0.39
N ILE A 130 12.05 6.78 -0.09
CA ILE A 130 11.00 6.00 -0.75
C ILE A 130 11.58 5.28 -1.98
N GLU A 131 12.36 5.98 -2.81
CA GLU A 131 12.99 5.41 -4.00
C GLU A 131 14.01 4.31 -3.66
N ALA A 132 14.83 4.50 -2.63
CA ALA A 132 15.79 3.50 -2.18
C ALA A 132 15.13 2.21 -1.69
N ILE A 133 13.96 2.34 -1.04
CA ILE A 133 13.17 1.21 -0.58
C ILE A 133 12.43 0.54 -1.74
N GLU A 134 11.84 1.31 -2.66
CA GLU A 134 11.22 0.78 -3.87
C GLU A 134 12.23 0.04 -4.76
N THR A 135 13.49 0.47 -4.76
CA THR A 135 14.59 -0.20 -5.48
C THR A 135 15.32 -1.26 -4.67
N GLN A 136 14.88 -1.55 -3.44
CA GLN A 136 15.53 -2.49 -2.49
C GLN A 136 17.02 -2.22 -2.23
N LYS A 137 17.50 -1.00 -2.52
CA LYS A 137 18.89 -0.57 -2.28
C LYS A 137 19.09 0.02 -0.89
N PHE A 138 18.08 -0.08 -0.03
CA PHE A 138 18.17 0.37 1.35
C PHE A 138 18.92 -0.67 2.19
N GLY A 139 20.07 -0.29 2.75
CA GLY A 139 20.92 -1.17 3.55
C GLY A 139 21.82 -0.39 4.50
N TRP A 140 22.70 -1.10 5.21
CA TRP A 140 23.61 -0.52 6.21
C TRP A 140 24.51 0.61 5.68
N PHE A 141 24.75 0.65 4.37
CA PHE A 141 25.58 1.64 3.69
C PHE A 141 24.79 2.66 2.86
N TRP A 142 23.45 2.68 2.97
CA TRP A 142 22.65 3.66 2.24
C TRP A 142 22.66 5.02 2.95
N GLU A 143 23.12 6.05 2.25
CA GLU A 143 23.09 7.44 2.69
C GLU A 143 22.17 8.23 1.78
N CYS A 144 21.37 9.12 2.37
CA CYS A 144 20.51 9.99 1.58
C CYS A 144 21.39 10.92 0.72
N PRO A 145 21.11 11.09 -0.57
CA PRO A 145 21.80 12.07 -1.42
C PRO A 145 21.70 13.52 -0.90
N ASN A 146 20.72 13.81 -0.05
CA ASN A 146 20.54 15.11 0.64
C ASN A 146 21.39 15.21 1.94
N GLY A 147 22.19 14.19 2.25
CA GLY A 147 23.08 14.09 3.40
C GLY A 147 22.39 13.88 4.75
N GLU A 148 23.18 13.96 5.82
CA GLU A 148 22.74 13.86 7.22
C GLU A 148 21.82 15.02 7.65
N LYS A 149 21.77 16.12 6.87
CA LYS A 149 20.93 17.30 7.10
C LYS A 149 19.64 17.29 6.27
N CYS A 150 19.20 16.13 5.80
CA CYS A 150 17.92 16.04 5.11
C CYS A 150 16.79 16.57 6.02
N GLN A 151 16.03 17.53 5.50
CA GLN A 151 14.88 18.14 6.17
C GLN A 151 13.71 17.14 6.37
N TYR A 152 13.71 16.07 5.58
CA TYR A 152 12.66 15.07 5.50
C TYR A 152 13.00 13.80 6.28
N ARG A 153 11.98 13.11 6.76
CA ARG A 153 12.10 11.91 7.60
C ARG A 153 12.59 10.70 6.79
N HIS A 154 13.64 10.04 7.28
CA HIS A 154 14.20 8.79 6.74
C HIS A 154 13.63 7.55 7.45
N ALA A 155 12.32 7.50 7.63
CA ALA A 155 11.63 6.37 8.22
C ALA A 155 10.17 6.35 7.78
N LEU A 156 9.67 5.18 7.37
CA LEU A 156 8.27 5.02 6.96
C LEU A 156 7.36 5.33 8.16
N PRO A 157 6.28 6.10 7.97
CA PRO A 157 5.20 6.20 8.94
C PRO A 157 4.55 4.83 9.15
N PRO A 158 4.08 4.53 10.38
CA PRO A 158 3.37 3.28 10.65
C PRO A 158 2.13 3.18 9.74
N GLY A 159 2.04 2.10 8.95
CA GLY A 159 0.93 1.85 8.01
C GLY A 159 1.16 2.29 6.56
N PHE A 160 2.34 2.80 6.19
CA PHE A 160 2.67 3.09 4.79
C PHE A 160 2.97 1.79 4.02
N VAL A 161 2.04 1.35 3.18
CA VAL A 161 2.22 0.20 2.27
C VAL A 161 2.88 0.67 0.97
N LEU A 162 3.96 0.00 0.56
CA LEU A 162 4.68 0.34 -0.68
C LEU A 162 3.77 0.18 -1.91
N LYS A 163 4.06 0.94 -2.98
CA LYS A 163 3.33 0.80 -4.25
C LYS A 163 3.46 -0.59 -4.85
N SER A 164 4.63 -1.21 -4.72
CA SER A 164 4.89 -2.59 -5.16
C SER A 164 4.03 -3.60 -4.38
N GLU A 165 3.96 -3.48 -3.06
CA GLU A 165 3.14 -4.33 -2.20
C GLU A 165 1.64 -4.14 -2.45
N ARG A 166 1.18 -2.89 -2.63
CA ARG A 166 -0.21 -2.60 -2.99
C ARG A 166 -0.60 -3.24 -4.32
N LYS A 167 0.27 -3.14 -5.32
CA LYS A 167 0.05 -3.75 -6.64
C LYS A 167 0.07 -5.28 -6.54
N ALA A 168 0.92 -5.87 -5.71
CA ALA A 168 0.94 -7.30 -5.45
C ALA A 168 -0.33 -7.78 -4.73
N ALA A 169 -0.79 -7.04 -3.72
CA ALA A 169 -2.03 -7.33 -3.01
C ALA A 169 -3.26 -7.20 -3.91
N GLU A 170 -3.31 -6.19 -4.78
CA GLU A 170 -4.37 -6.02 -5.77
C GLU A 170 -4.34 -7.11 -6.85
N ALA A 171 -3.16 -7.50 -7.32
CA ALA A 171 -2.99 -8.62 -8.25
C ALA A 171 -3.41 -9.95 -7.61
N ALA A 172 -3.08 -10.18 -6.34
CA ALA A 172 -3.53 -11.35 -5.58
C ALA A 172 -5.05 -11.32 -5.36
N ALA A 173 -5.65 -10.16 -5.06
CA ALA A 173 -7.09 -10.01 -4.95
C ALA A 173 -7.78 -10.30 -6.29
N LYS A 174 -7.22 -9.84 -7.41
CA LYS A 174 -7.68 -10.14 -8.77
C LYS A 174 -7.46 -11.60 -9.17
N ALA A 175 -6.43 -12.26 -8.66
CA ALA A 175 -6.23 -13.70 -8.86
C ALA A 175 -7.22 -14.53 -8.02
N ASN A 176 -7.62 -14.02 -6.85
CA ASN A 176 -8.61 -14.64 -5.96
C ASN A 176 -10.06 -14.36 -6.37
N THR A 177 -10.32 -13.51 -7.38
CA THR A 177 -11.64 -13.50 -8.01
C THR A 177 -11.78 -14.80 -8.78
N ILE A 178 -12.52 -15.73 -8.17
CA ILE A 178 -12.92 -17.02 -8.74
C ILE A 178 -13.25 -16.83 -10.21
N SER A 179 -12.63 -17.63 -11.07
CA SER A 179 -12.87 -17.54 -12.51
C SER A 179 -14.36 -17.80 -12.79
N LEU A 180 -14.89 -17.24 -13.87
CA LEU A 180 -16.31 -17.40 -14.22
C LEU A 180 -16.69 -18.89 -14.28
N GLU A 181 -15.77 -19.72 -14.74
CA GLU A 181 -15.90 -21.17 -14.89
C GLU A 181 -16.05 -21.85 -13.54
N GLU A 182 -15.18 -21.54 -12.57
CA GLU A 182 -15.23 -22.14 -11.23
C GLU A 182 -16.50 -21.70 -10.47
N PHE A 183 -16.93 -20.45 -10.66
CA PHE A 183 -18.23 -20.00 -10.15
C PHE A 183 -19.41 -20.77 -10.77
N LEU A 184 -19.38 -20.98 -12.10
CA LEU A 184 -20.42 -21.74 -12.81
C LEU A 184 -20.45 -23.21 -12.40
N GLU A 185 -19.30 -23.85 -12.18
CA GLU A 185 -19.20 -25.25 -11.75
C GLU A 185 -19.79 -25.44 -10.33
N VAL A 186 -19.51 -24.50 -9.42
CA VAL A 186 -20.06 -24.48 -8.06
C VAL A 186 -21.57 -24.28 -8.07
N GLU A 187 -22.08 -23.31 -8.85
CA GLU A 187 -23.53 -23.07 -8.96
C GLU A 187 -24.26 -24.23 -9.66
N ARG A 188 -23.64 -24.87 -10.66
CA ARG A 188 -24.17 -26.07 -11.30
C ARG A 188 -24.30 -27.23 -10.33
N HIS A 189 -23.33 -27.43 -9.43
CA HIS A 189 -23.40 -28.48 -8.41
C HIS A 189 -24.43 -28.15 -7.30
N LYS A 190 -24.70 -26.87 -7.04
CA LYS A 190 -25.76 -26.44 -6.11
C LYS A 190 -27.16 -26.64 -6.69
N LEU A 191 -27.33 -26.62 -8.02
CA LEU A 191 -28.60 -26.93 -8.66
C LEU A 191 -28.91 -28.43 -8.51
N GLY A 192 -29.97 -28.73 -7.75
CA GLY A 192 -30.44 -30.11 -7.55
C GLY A 192 -31.11 -30.72 -8.79
N SER A 193 -31.66 -31.93 -8.63
CA SER A 193 -32.26 -32.72 -9.73
C SER A 193 -33.61 -32.22 -10.27
N ASN A 194 -34.24 -31.21 -9.65
CA ASN A 194 -35.55 -30.68 -10.04
C ASN A 194 -35.41 -29.50 -11.02
N LEU A 195 -34.91 -29.78 -12.23
CA LEU A 195 -34.69 -28.77 -13.27
C LEU A 195 -35.90 -28.67 -14.20
N THR A 196 -36.35 -27.44 -14.48
CA THR A 196 -37.40 -27.18 -15.47
C THR A 196 -36.78 -27.24 -16.87
N PRO A 197 -37.28 -28.10 -17.79
CA PRO A 197 -36.78 -28.12 -19.16
C PRO A 197 -37.06 -26.80 -19.87
N VAL A 198 -36.08 -26.34 -20.64
CA VAL A 198 -36.18 -25.10 -21.43
C VAL A 198 -36.94 -25.43 -22.72
N THR A 199 -38.26 -25.23 -22.68
CA THR A 199 -39.14 -25.27 -23.85
C THR A 199 -39.50 -23.83 -24.24
N PRO A 200 -40.01 -23.59 -25.45
CA PRO A 200 -40.40 -22.23 -25.87
C PRO A 200 -41.39 -21.57 -24.92
N GLU A 201 -42.31 -22.35 -24.35
CA GLU A 201 -43.31 -21.87 -23.38
C GLU A 201 -42.70 -21.51 -22.02
N THR A 202 -41.78 -22.33 -21.49
CA THR A 202 -41.11 -22.04 -20.22
C THR A 202 -40.12 -20.88 -20.37
N PHE A 203 -39.46 -20.76 -21.52
CA PHE A 203 -38.59 -19.64 -21.85
C PHE A 203 -39.37 -18.32 -22.00
N ALA A 204 -40.55 -18.33 -22.65
CA ALA A 204 -41.37 -17.13 -22.77
C ALA A 204 -41.83 -16.62 -21.39
N LYS A 205 -42.22 -17.53 -20.48
CA LYS A 205 -42.55 -17.20 -19.08
C LYS A 205 -41.33 -16.61 -18.36
N TRP A 206 -40.17 -17.27 -18.45
CA TRP A 206 -38.91 -16.79 -17.86
C TRP A 206 -38.49 -15.42 -18.39
N LYS A 207 -38.58 -15.20 -19.71
CA LYS A 207 -38.21 -13.93 -20.36
C LYS A 207 -39.09 -12.79 -19.87
N LYS A 208 -40.40 -13.00 -19.77
CA LYS A 208 -41.32 -12.02 -19.18
C LYS A 208 -40.93 -11.72 -17.72
N THR A 209 -40.78 -12.74 -16.88
CA THR A 209 -40.37 -12.55 -15.47
C THR A 209 -39.02 -11.84 -15.33
N ARG A 210 -38.05 -12.09 -16.22
CA ARG A 210 -36.76 -11.40 -16.23
C ARG A 210 -36.87 -9.95 -16.68
N MET A 211 -37.66 -9.67 -17.70
CA MET A 211 -37.91 -8.30 -18.17
C MET A 211 -38.67 -7.50 -17.12
N ASP A 212 -39.74 -8.06 -16.55
CA ASP A 212 -40.51 -7.44 -15.47
C ASP A 212 -39.63 -7.16 -14.24
N LYS A 213 -38.74 -8.10 -13.88
CA LYS A 213 -37.77 -7.90 -12.78
C LYS A 213 -36.77 -6.78 -13.10
N LYS A 214 -36.24 -6.74 -14.32
CA LYS A 214 -35.30 -5.69 -14.75
C LYS A 214 -35.99 -4.32 -14.74
N GLU A 215 -37.20 -4.23 -15.26
CA GLU A 215 -38.00 -3.00 -15.26
C GLU A 215 -38.30 -2.55 -13.83
N ALA A 216 -38.73 -3.47 -12.95
CA ALA A 216 -38.95 -3.18 -11.53
C ALA A 216 -37.67 -2.72 -10.80
N GLU A 217 -36.50 -3.30 -11.09
CA GLU A 217 -35.22 -2.84 -10.54
C GLU A 217 -34.85 -1.44 -11.05
N THR A 218 -35.03 -1.16 -12.34
CA THR A 218 -34.78 0.17 -12.90
C THR A 218 -35.75 1.23 -12.39
N GLU A 219 -37.03 0.88 -12.21
CA GLU A 219 -38.04 1.77 -11.66
C GLU A 219 -37.81 2.00 -10.16
N ALA A 220 -37.42 0.97 -9.40
CA ALA A 220 -37.02 1.12 -8.01
C ALA A 220 -35.80 2.05 -7.89
N LEU A 221 -34.77 1.85 -8.73
CA LEU A 221 -33.63 2.76 -8.77
C LEU A 221 -34.05 4.19 -9.14
N ARG A 222 -34.90 4.36 -10.15
CA ARG A 222 -35.43 5.68 -10.55
C ARG A 222 -36.21 6.33 -9.40
N LYS A 223 -37.04 5.59 -8.69
CA LYS A 223 -37.79 6.07 -7.52
C LYS A 223 -36.88 6.42 -6.35
N THR A 224 -35.83 5.63 -6.09
CA THR A 224 -34.84 6.00 -5.06
C THR A 224 -34.10 7.29 -5.43
N LYS A 225 -33.70 7.45 -6.69
CA LYS A 225 -33.10 8.69 -7.21
C LYS A 225 -34.08 9.86 -7.08
N GLU A 226 -35.36 9.65 -7.41
CA GLU A 226 -36.40 10.67 -7.26
C GLU A 226 -36.62 11.09 -5.81
N THR A 227 -36.63 10.15 -4.86
CA THR A 227 -36.71 10.49 -3.43
C THR A 227 -35.46 11.20 -2.91
N GLN A 228 -34.27 10.84 -3.40
CA GLN A 228 -33.01 11.54 -3.06
C GLN A 228 -32.99 12.94 -3.66
N HIS A 229 -33.50 13.10 -4.87
CA HIS A 229 -33.66 14.37 -5.55
C HIS A 229 -34.68 15.28 -4.83
N ALA A 230 -35.87 14.76 -4.48
CA ALA A 230 -36.89 15.49 -3.73
C ALA A 230 -36.40 15.92 -2.33
N ALA A 231 -35.45 15.18 -1.75
CA ALA A 231 -34.78 15.53 -0.51
C ALA A 231 -33.62 16.55 -0.70
N GLY A 232 -33.44 17.12 -1.90
CA GLY A 232 -32.41 18.11 -2.22
C GLY A 232 -30.99 17.56 -2.29
N LYS A 233 -30.84 16.23 -2.40
CA LYS A 233 -29.56 15.53 -2.34
C LYS A 233 -29.09 15.16 -3.75
N ASN A 234 -28.68 16.17 -4.51
CA ASN A 234 -28.25 16.01 -5.91
C ASN A 234 -26.76 15.67 -6.03
N THR A 235 -26.04 15.56 -4.91
CA THR A 235 -24.61 15.25 -4.87
C THR A 235 -24.38 13.76 -5.18
N GLY A 236 -23.93 13.47 -6.41
CA GLY A 236 -23.53 12.12 -6.83
C GLY A 236 -24.22 11.60 -8.09
N MET A 237 -25.15 12.34 -8.68
CA MET A 237 -25.68 12.03 -10.02
C MET A 237 -24.69 12.51 -11.09
N SER A 238 -24.45 11.69 -12.11
CA SER A 238 -23.70 12.10 -13.30
C SER A 238 -24.45 13.19 -14.04
N GLY A 239 -23.75 14.12 -14.72
CA GLY A 239 -24.40 15.16 -15.52
C GLY A 239 -25.42 14.59 -16.52
N ARG A 240 -25.12 13.44 -17.14
CA ARG A 240 -26.08 12.73 -18.02
C ARG A 240 -27.33 12.24 -17.29
N ASP A 241 -27.18 11.78 -16.05
CA ASP A 241 -28.28 11.28 -15.21
C ASP A 241 -29.19 12.45 -14.79
N LEU A 242 -28.61 13.64 -14.57
CA LEU A 242 -29.34 14.86 -14.24
C LEU A 242 -30.17 15.36 -15.44
N PHE A 243 -29.60 15.37 -16.66
CA PHE A 243 -30.31 15.73 -17.89
C PHE A 243 -31.43 14.75 -18.27
N GLN A 244 -31.25 13.45 -18.00
CA GLN A 244 -32.29 12.45 -18.28
C GLN A 244 -33.40 12.43 -17.22
N PHE A 245 -33.11 12.88 -16.00
CA PHE A 245 -34.06 12.89 -14.88
C PHE A 245 -35.06 14.05 -14.97
N ASN A 246 -34.59 15.26 -15.29
CA ASN A 246 -35.47 16.38 -15.62
C ASN A 246 -34.83 17.34 -16.64
N PRO A 247 -35.14 17.18 -17.95
CA PRO A 247 -34.63 18.05 -19.00
C PRO A 247 -35.03 19.53 -18.85
N GLU A 248 -36.13 19.82 -18.15
CA GLU A 248 -36.64 21.19 -17.97
C GLU A 248 -35.78 22.03 -17.01
N TRP A 249 -34.96 21.42 -16.15
CA TRP A 249 -34.01 22.19 -15.32
C TRP A 249 -32.84 22.78 -16.09
N PHE A 250 -32.67 22.38 -17.35
CA PHE A 250 -31.60 22.83 -18.24
C PHE A 250 -32.14 23.63 -19.43
N GLN A 251 -33.45 23.90 -19.44
CA GLN A 251 -34.02 24.92 -20.31
C GLN A 251 -33.92 26.23 -19.55
N ASP A 252 -32.84 26.98 -19.80
CA ASP A 252 -32.71 28.33 -19.28
C ASP A 252 -33.87 29.18 -19.82
N GLU A 253 -34.65 29.77 -18.92
CA GLU A 253 -35.58 30.83 -19.28
C GLU A 253 -34.75 32.02 -19.81
N ASP A 254 -34.80 32.19 -21.12
CA ASP A 254 -34.40 33.35 -21.93
C ASP A 254 -34.21 34.65 -21.12
N ASP A 255 -32.96 34.95 -20.73
CA ASP A 255 -32.56 36.27 -20.28
C ASP A 255 -31.27 36.69 -21.01
N GLY A 256 -31.42 36.95 -22.31
CA GLY A 256 -30.90 38.17 -22.93
C GLY A 256 -29.38 38.42 -22.96
N ASP A 257 -28.57 37.45 -23.39
CA ASP A 257 -27.23 37.77 -23.93
C ASP A 257 -27.03 37.09 -25.28
N GLU A 258 -27.00 37.90 -26.33
CA GLU A 258 -26.70 37.54 -27.72
C GLU A 258 -25.18 37.27 -27.87
N SER A 259 -24.64 36.39 -27.02
CA SER A 259 -23.28 35.88 -27.18
C SER A 259 -23.33 34.68 -28.11
N GLU A 260 -22.76 34.83 -29.31
CA GLU A 260 -22.59 33.82 -30.36
C GLU A 260 -22.61 32.37 -29.85
N ASP A 261 -23.78 31.72 -29.96
CA ASP A 261 -23.95 30.28 -29.70
C ASP A 261 -22.97 29.53 -30.63
N TRP A 262 -21.91 28.96 -30.04
CA TRP A 262 -20.98 28.14 -30.79
C TRP A 262 -21.77 26.96 -31.36
N ASP A 263 -21.99 26.93 -32.68
CA ASP A 263 -22.70 25.84 -33.33
C ASP A 263 -21.88 24.54 -33.28
N LEU A 264 -21.97 23.86 -32.13
CA LEU A 264 -21.33 22.59 -31.83
C LEU A 264 -21.83 21.47 -32.75
N SER A 265 -22.96 21.65 -33.44
CA SER A 265 -23.47 20.66 -34.40
C SER A 265 -22.58 20.60 -35.63
N LYS A 266 -22.13 21.77 -36.12
CA LYS A 266 -21.21 21.87 -37.24
C LYS A 266 -19.85 21.28 -36.91
N TYR A 267 -19.30 21.61 -35.73
CA TYR A 267 -18.02 21.07 -35.27
C TYR A 267 -18.07 19.54 -35.05
N ARG A 268 -19.18 19.03 -34.49
CA ARG A 268 -19.38 17.58 -34.31
C ARG A 268 -19.42 16.85 -35.65
N LYS A 269 -20.14 17.42 -36.62
CA LYS A 269 -20.24 16.84 -37.97
C LYS A 269 -18.89 16.85 -38.69
N GLU A 270 -18.17 17.97 -38.63
CA GLU A 270 -16.81 18.06 -39.19
C GLU A 270 -15.86 17.03 -38.56
N LYS A 271 -15.99 16.76 -37.26
CA LYS A 271 -15.21 15.72 -36.58
C LYS A 271 -15.61 14.30 -36.95
N GLU A 272 -16.91 14.03 -37.06
CA GLU A 272 -17.43 12.72 -37.49
C GLU A 272 -16.99 12.41 -38.93
N ASP A 273 -17.03 13.40 -39.82
CA ASP A 273 -16.55 13.29 -41.20
C ASP A 273 -15.03 13.07 -41.24
N GLU A 274 -14.24 13.82 -40.45
CA GLU A 274 -12.77 13.65 -40.37
C GLU A 274 -12.36 12.26 -39.83
N ASP A 275 -13.07 11.74 -38.82
CA ASP A 275 -12.83 10.40 -38.29
C ASP A 275 -13.29 9.31 -39.27
N TYR A 276 -14.37 9.54 -40.04
CA TYR A 276 -14.82 8.64 -41.09
C TYR A 276 -13.81 8.57 -42.24
N ASP A 277 -13.28 9.70 -42.69
CA ASP A 277 -12.24 9.77 -43.71
C ASP A 277 -10.95 9.08 -43.23
N ARG A 278 -10.56 9.28 -41.96
CA ARG A 278 -9.40 8.58 -41.37
C ARG A 278 -9.59 7.07 -41.33
N GLU A 279 -10.80 6.59 -41.02
CA GLU A 279 -11.09 5.15 -41.02
C GLU A 279 -11.18 4.60 -42.46
N GLN A 280 -11.70 5.38 -43.42
CA GLN A 280 -11.65 5.02 -44.84
C GLN A 280 -10.23 4.93 -45.36
N ASP A 281 -9.35 5.87 -45.03
CA ASP A 281 -7.92 5.82 -45.39
C ASP A 281 -7.22 4.61 -44.75
N ARG A 282 -7.55 4.29 -43.48
CA ARG A 282 -7.05 3.09 -42.81
C ARG A 282 -7.52 1.80 -43.51
N LEU A 283 -8.79 1.75 -43.92
CA LEU A 283 -9.37 0.63 -44.66
C LEU A 283 -8.79 0.51 -46.08
N GLN A 284 -8.57 1.64 -46.76
CA GLN A 284 -8.01 1.69 -48.11
C GLN A 284 -6.52 1.34 -48.12
N SER A 285 -5.74 1.88 -47.19
CA SER A 285 -4.33 1.50 -47.00
C SER A 285 -4.19 0.03 -46.56
N GLY A 286 -5.13 -0.48 -45.75
CA GLY A 286 -5.22 -1.91 -45.42
C GLY A 286 -5.64 -2.81 -46.60
N MET A 287 -6.30 -2.26 -47.63
CA MET A 287 -6.69 -2.97 -48.85
C MET A 287 -5.56 -2.95 -49.91
N GLU A 288 -4.73 -1.89 -49.95
CA GLU A 288 -3.53 -1.80 -50.79
C GLU A 288 -2.44 -2.81 -50.37
N ASP A 289 -2.30 -3.10 -49.08
CA ASP A 289 -1.38 -4.15 -48.58
C ASP A 289 -1.87 -5.58 -48.95
N ALA A 290 -3.19 -5.78 -49.06
CA ALA A 290 -3.79 -7.07 -49.45
C ALA A 290 -3.86 -7.31 -50.96
N SER A 291 -3.56 -6.31 -51.80
CA SER A 291 -3.65 -6.41 -53.27
C SER A 291 -2.30 -6.63 -53.97
N ILE A 292 -1.22 -6.80 -53.20
CA ILE A 292 0.15 -7.07 -53.68
C ILE A 292 0.59 -8.53 -53.48
N ASP A 293 -0.33 -9.49 -53.33
CA ASP A 293 0.00 -10.93 -53.37
C ASP A 293 -0.98 -11.71 -54.26
N GLY A 294 -1.02 -11.36 -55.54
CA GLY A 294 -1.96 -12.03 -56.44
C GLY A 294 -1.74 -11.79 -57.92
N SER A 295 -0.49 -11.75 -58.42
CA SER A 295 -0.17 -12.02 -59.85
C SER A 295 1.33 -11.93 -60.12
N ASN A 296 2.04 -13.07 -60.13
CA ASN A 296 3.08 -13.32 -61.14
C ASN A 296 3.39 -14.83 -61.24
N ASP A 297 2.56 -15.54 -62.02
CA ASP A 297 2.95 -16.80 -62.65
C ASP A 297 3.93 -16.46 -63.79
N GLY A 298 5.15 -16.96 -63.69
CA GLY A 298 6.19 -16.71 -64.69
C GLY A 298 7.37 -17.64 -64.48
N GLY A 299 7.33 -18.80 -65.14
CA GLY A 299 8.43 -19.76 -65.16
C GLY A 299 9.73 -19.18 -65.75
N GLY A 300 10.86 -19.78 -65.35
CA GLY A 300 12.14 -19.44 -65.96
C GLY A 300 13.37 -19.88 -65.16
N GLN A 301 13.74 -21.14 -65.33
CA GLN A 301 15.11 -21.65 -65.49
C GLN A 301 16.19 -21.26 -64.45
N ASP A 302 16.44 -22.25 -63.58
CA ASP A 302 17.76 -22.74 -63.16
C ASP A 302 18.92 -22.40 -64.12
N ASN A 303 19.93 -21.71 -63.60
CA ASN A 303 21.33 -21.92 -63.94
C ASN A 303 22.20 -21.49 -62.74
N GLY A 304 22.98 -22.46 -62.25
CA GLY A 304 23.96 -22.28 -61.19
C GLY A 304 25.16 -21.41 -61.58
N GLY A 305 25.87 -20.95 -60.56
CA GLY A 305 27.11 -20.20 -60.69
C GLY A 305 27.64 -19.84 -59.31
N GLU A 306 28.49 -20.71 -58.78
CA GLU A 306 29.27 -20.55 -57.56
C GLU A 306 30.23 -19.34 -57.63
N ASP A 307 30.78 -19.02 -56.45
CA ASP A 307 32.01 -18.27 -56.18
C ASP A 307 31.89 -16.76 -55.92
N ASN A 308 32.14 -16.36 -54.66
CA ASN A 308 33.47 -15.91 -54.24
C ASN A 308 33.41 -15.21 -52.87
N VAL A 309 34.18 -15.75 -51.91
CA VAL A 309 34.45 -15.17 -50.60
C VAL A 309 35.63 -14.20 -50.77
N GLY A 310 35.45 -12.92 -50.43
CA GLY A 310 36.52 -11.94 -50.58
C GLY A 310 36.35 -10.64 -49.80
N SER A 311 37.05 -10.60 -48.65
CA SER A 311 37.87 -9.47 -48.17
C SER A 311 37.28 -8.23 -47.49
N ALA A 312 38.17 -7.74 -46.60
CA ALA A 312 38.32 -6.43 -45.96
C ALA A 312 37.59 -6.28 -44.61
N ASP A 313 38.28 -6.37 -43.47
CA ASP A 313 39.23 -5.36 -42.91
C ASP A 313 38.56 -3.98 -42.83
N GLY A 314 38.53 -3.27 -41.72
CA GLY A 314 39.23 -3.34 -40.43
C GLY A 314 39.03 -1.98 -39.75
N ASP A 315 39.21 -1.97 -38.43
CA ASP A 315 39.60 -0.87 -37.50
C ASP A 315 38.90 0.51 -37.65
N GLU A 316 38.47 1.17 -36.58
CA GLU A 316 39.12 1.37 -35.26
C GLU A 316 38.06 1.80 -34.21
#